data_AF-A0A378BRN9-F1
#
_entry.id   AF-A0A378BRN9-F1
#
_cell.length_a   1.000
_cell.length_b   1.000
_cell.length_c   1.000
_cell.angle_alpha   90.00
_cell.angle_beta   90.00
_cell.angle_gamma   90.00
#
_symmetry.space_group_name_H-M   'P 1'
#
loop_
_entity.id
_entity.type
_entity.pdbx_description
1 polymer ?
#
loop_
_entity_poly.entity_id
_entity_poly.type
_entity_poly.pdbx_seq_one_letter_code
_entity_poly.pdbx_strand_id
1 'polypeptide(L)'
;MGAWLDGLQGRPLPTAFLVGGDFMAAGTVSALQKRGLRVPQDVSVMSIDGFNLAAIQEVPLTAVHVPRDELGSEAVHLLQQRLLRPEAPHGSLLLHGTLVVRDSVRRIRPGKGHTAVEPQGLYDD
;
A
#
# COMPACT_ATOMS: atom_id res chain seq x y z
N MET A 1 5.85 11.42 6.35
CA MET A 1 6.42 10.37 7.22
C MET A 1 7.41 10.90 8.25
N GLY A 2 8.54 11.52 7.86
CA GLY A 2 9.52 12.04 8.84
C GLY A 2 8.93 12.98 9.90
N ALA A 3 8.23 14.03 9.47
CA ALA A 3 7.57 14.97 10.39
C ALA A 3 6.51 14.29 11.29
N TRP A 4 5.83 13.26 10.78
CA TRP A 4 4.87 12.48 11.57
C TRP A 4 5.58 11.67 12.67
N LEU A 5 6.73 11.06 12.36
CA LEU A 5 7.55 10.35 13.34
C LEU A 5 8.08 11.30 14.42
N ASP A 6 8.48 12.51 14.05
CA ASP A 6 8.99 13.53 14.99
C ASP A 6 7.89 14.04 15.93
N GLY A 7 6.63 14.03 15.46
CA GLY A 7 5.45 14.43 16.21
C GLY A 7 4.85 13.36 17.14
N LEU A 8 5.47 12.18 17.29
CA LEU A 8 4.90 11.08 18.07
C LEU A 8 4.68 11.40 19.55
N GLN A 9 5.38 12.36 20.15
CA GLN A 9 5.17 12.83 21.54
C GLN A 9 4.99 11.70 22.58
N GLY A 10 5.73 10.60 22.46
CA GLY A 10 5.63 9.44 23.35
C GLY A 10 4.51 8.45 23.04
N ARG A 11 3.72 8.67 21.99
CA ARG A 11 2.75 7.69 21.48
C ARG A 11 3.48 6.45 20.94
N PRO A 12 2.91 5.25 21.11
CA PRO A 12 3.50 4.04 20.57
C PRO A 12 3.50 4.07 19.04
N LEU A 13 4.55 3.49 18.44
CA LEU A 13 4.57 3.26 16.99
C LEU A 13 3.49 2.26 16.59
N PRO A 14 2.83 2.45 15.42
CA PRO A 14 2.01 1.41 14.84
C PRO A 14 2.90 0.21 14.50
N THR A 15 2.28 -0.96 14.50
CA THR A 15 2.96 -2.21 14.16
C THR A 15 3.26 -2.35 12.67
N ALA A 16 2.50 -1.66 11.82
CA ALA A 16 2.67 -1.64 10.38
C ALA A 16 2.21 -0.33 9.74
N PHE A 17 2.79 0.00 8.58
CA PHE A 17 2.29 1.02 7.66
C PHE A 17 1.83 0.36 6.36
N LEU A 18 0.60 0.69 5.94
CA LEU A 18 0.12 0.43 4.58
C LEU A 18 0.30 1.72 3.77
N VAL A 19 1.04 1.62 2.66
CA VAL A 19 1.48 2.78 1.90
C VAL A 19 0.98 2.66 0.46
N GLY A 20 0.41 3.73 -0.09
CA GLY A 20 -0.32 3.66 -1.36
C GLY A 20 0.51 3.45 -2.63
N GLY A 21 1.82 3.20 -2.54
CA GLY A 21 2.71 3.11 -3.70
C GLY A 21 4.13 2.71 -3.32
N ASP A 22 4.85 2.04 -4.21
CA ASP A 22 6.21 1.54 -3.96
C ASP A 22 7.21 2.67 -3.63
N PHE A 23 7.13 3.82 -4.32
CA PHE A 23 8.00 4.97 -4.05
C PHE A 23 7.76 5.58 -2.66
N MET A 24 6.48 5.71 -2.27
CA MET A 24 6.11 6.19 -0.95
C MET A 24 6.52 5.21 0.14
N ALA A 25 6.44 3.90 -0.14
CA ALA A 25 6.88 2.86 0.79
C ALA A 25 8.40 2.90 0.97
N ALA A 26 9.18 3.05 -0.11
CA ALA A 26 10.63 3.23 -0.04
C ALA A 26 11.01 4.48 0.77
N GLY A 27 10.32 5.60 0.55
CA GLY A 27 10.50 6.82 1.35
C GLY A 27 10.16 6.61 2.83
N THR A 28 9.13 5.81 3.12
CA THR A 28 8.74 5.42 4.49
C THR A 28 9.84 4.58 5.15
N VAL A 29 10.35 3.55 4.47
CA VAL A 29 11.47 2.72 4.95
C VAL A 29 12.68 3.59 5.24
N SER A 30 13.07 4.47 4.31
CA SER A 30 14.20 5.39 4.50
C SER A 30 14.00 6.30 5.72
N ALA A 31 12.79 6.83 5.92
CA ALA A 31 12.49 7.70 7.06
C ALA A 31 12.57 6.95 8.41
N LEU A 32 12.18 5.68 8.45
CA LEU A 32 12.29 4.80 9.61
C LEU A 32 13.75 4.47 9.91
N GLN A 33 14.51 4.02 8.90
CA GLN A 33 15.94 3.68 9.05
C GLN A 33 16.77 4.89 9.54
N LYS A 34 16.49 6.10 9.04
CA LYS A 34 17.14 7.34 9.51
C LYS A 34 16.91 7.65 10.99
N ARG A 35 15.90 7.04 11.62
CA ARG A 35 15.59 7.14 13.06
C ARG A 35 15.98 5.88 13.82
N GLY A 36 16.79 5.00 13.22
CA GLY A 36 17.26 3.76 13.83
C GLY A 36 16.19 2.67 13.93
N LEU A 37 15.03 2.83 13.28
CA LEU A 37 13.97 1.83 13.27
C LEU A 37 14.20 0.84 12.13
N ARG A 38 14.05 -0.45 12.42
CA ARG A 38 14.25 -1.55 11.46
C ARG A 38 12.93 -1.99 10.85
N VAL A 39 12.98 -2.29 9.56
CA VAL A 39 11.87 -2.90 8.82
C VAL A 39 12.29 -4.32 8.43
N PRO A 40 11.53 -5.37 8.79
CA PRO A 40 10.24 -5.38 9.47
C PRO A 40 10.29 -5.50 11.01
N GLN A 41 11.49 -5.49 11.63
CA GLN A 41 11.67 -5.93 13.03
C GLN A 41 11.13 -4.95 14.08
N ASP A 42 11.04 -3.67 13.78
CA ASP A 42 10.41 -2.71 14.68
C ASP A 42 9.02 -2.35 14.15
N VAL A 43 8.93 -2.05 12.84
CA VAL A 43 7.67 -1.77 12.15
C VAL A 43 7.62 -2.45 10.78
N SER A 44 6.49 -3.06 10.42
CA SER A 44 6.27 -3.60 9.07
C SER A 44 5.86 -2.50 8.08
N VAL A 45 6.22 -2.64 6.81
CA VAL A 45 5.81 -1.72 5.74
C VAL A 45 5.29 -2.53 4.57
N MET A 46 4.10 -2.20 4.08
CA MET A 46 3.48 -2.80 2.90
C MET A 46 3.13 -1.71 1.89
N SER A 47 3.32 -1.99 0.60
CA SER A 47 2.90 -1.10 -0.47
C SER A 47 1.67 -1.60 -1.23
N ILE A 48 1.09 -0.70 -2.02
CA ILE A 48 0.27 -1.01 -3.18
C ILE A 48 1.14 -0.72 -4.41
N ASP A 49 0.92 -1.44 -5.51
CA ASP A 49 1.60 -1.39 -6.83
C ASP A 49 2.39 -2.67 -7.12
N GLY A 50 3.39 -2.99 -6.29
CA GLY A 50 4.15 -4.23 -6.36
C GLY A 50 4.98 -4.40 -7.64
N PHE A 51 5.56 -3.32 -8.17
CA PHE A 51 6.37 -3.29 -9.39
C PHE A 51 7.84 -3.67 -9.12
N ASN A 52 8.70 -3.60 -10.14
CA ASN A 52 10.13 -3.94 -10.03
C ASN A 52 10.83 -3.26 -8.85
N LEU A 53 10.44 -2.01 -8.55
CA LEU A 53 10.99 -1.27 -7.42
C LEU A 53 10.81 -2.03 -6.11
N ALA A 54 9.65 -2.65 -5.89
CA ALA A 54 9.36 -3.44 -4.69
C ALA A 54 10.34 -4.62 -4.50
N ALA A 55 10.89 -5.18 -5.58
CA ALA A 55 11.81 -6.32 -5.50
C ALA A 55 13.28 -5.94 -5.27
N ILE A 56 13.69 -4.71 -5.64
CA ILE A 56 15.11 -4.29 -5.67
C ILE A 56 15.50 -3.32 -4.56
N GLN A 57 14.57 -2.96 -3.67
CA GLN A 57 14.89 -2.20 -2.47
C GLN A 57 15.84 -2.99 -1.55
N GLU A 58 16.59 -2.29 -0.71
CA GLU A 58 17.41 -2.90 0.35
C GLU A 58 16.57 -3.82 1.25
N VAL A 59 15.31 -3.42 1.52
CA VAL A 59 14.28 -4.27 2.11
C VAL A 59 13.21 -4.55 1.04
N PRO A 60 13.19 -5.76 0.44
CA PRO A 60 12.17 -6.11 -0.55
C PRO A 60 10.75 -5.95 0.01
N LEU A 61 9.92 -5.17 -0.69
CA LEU A 61 8.60 -4.75 -0.25
C LEU A 61 7.55 -5.84 -0.51
N THR A 62 6.82 -6.23 0.53
CA THR A 62 5.52 -6.91 0.42
C THR A 62 4.51 -5.91 -0.14
N ALA A 63 3.75 -6.31 -1.16
CA ALA A 63 2.88 -5.40 -1.89
C ALA A 63 1.62 -6.07 -2.43
N VAL A 64 0.53 -5.33 -2.57
CA VAL A 64 -0.54 -5.72 -3.50
C VAL A 64 -0.15 -5.27 -4.91
N HIS A 65 0.12 -6.24 -5.78
CA HIS A 65 0.38 -5.99 -7.19
C HIS A 65 -0.90 -5.57 -7.90
N VAL A 66 -0.88 -4.41 -8.54
CA VAL A 66 -2.00 -3.88 -9.33
C VAL A 66 -1.87 -4.40 -10.77
N PRO A 67 -2.93 -5.01 -11.36
CA PRO A 67 -2.86 -5.60 -12.70
C PRO A 67 -2.91 -4.52 -13.79
N ARG A 68 -1.83 -3.74 -13.93
CA ARG A 68 -1.77 -2.54 -14.79
C ARG A 68 -1.95 -2.84 -16.27
N ASP A 69 -1.38 -3.95 -16.74
CA ASP A 69 -1.49 -4.36 -18.15
C ASP A 69 -2.94 -4.73 -18.49
N GLU A 70 -3.60 -5.47 -17.60
CA GLU A 70 -5.02 -5.83 -17.73
C GLU A 70 -5.92 -4.59 -17.64
N LEU A 71 -5.66 -3.68 -16.69
CA LEU A 71 -6.35 -2.39 -16.59
C LEU A 71 -6.30 -1.60 -17.92
N GLY A 72 -5.12 -1.54 -18.54
CA GLY A 72 -4.96 -0.84 -19.82
C GLY A 72 -5.74 -1.51 -20.96
N SER A 73 -5.64 -2.84 -21.06
CA SER A 73 -6.35 -3.63 -22.07
C SER A 73 -7.87 -3.48 -21.94
N GLU A 74 -8.39 -3.65 -20.72
CA GLU A 74 -9.83 -3.58 -20.45
C GLU A 74 -10.38 -2.15 -20.61
N ALA A 75 -9.61 -1.12 -20.24
CA ALA A 75 -10.01 0.27 -20.48
C ALA A 75 -10.21 0.56 -21.98
N VAL A 76 -9.30 0.09 -22.83
CA VAL A 76 -9.42 0.23 -24.29
C VAL A 76 -10.62 -0.57 -24.81
N HIS A 77 -10.83 -1.79 -24.31
CA HIS A 77 -11.97 -2.62 -24.69
C HIS A 77 -13.30 -1.93 -24.35
N LEU A 78 -13.44 -1.39 -23.14
CA LEU A 78 -14.63 -0.66 -22.70
C LEU A 78 -14.86 0.62 -23.54
N LEU A 79 -13.79 1.33 -23.90
CA LEU A 79 -13.89 2.50 -24.80
C LEU A 79 -14.41 2.10 -26.19
N GLN A 80 -13.89 1.01 -26.77
CA GLN A 80 -14.36 0.49 -28.05
C GLN A 80 -15.84 0.10 -28.01
N GLN A 81 -16.27 -0.59 -26.93
CA GLN A 81 -17.67 -0.93 -26.74
C GLN A 81 -18.56 0.33 -26.68
N ARG A 82 -18.11 1.39 -26.00
CA ARG A 82 -18.83 2.67 -25.92
C ARG A 82 -18.94 3.36 -27.28
N LEU A 83 -17.90 3.35 -28.10
CA LEU A 83 -17.95 3.92 -29.45
C LEU A 83 -18.94 3.19 -30.36
N LEU A 84 -19.03 1.87 -30.23
CA LEU A 84 -19.95 1.04 -31.02
C LEU A 84 -21.40 1.12 -30.52
N ARG A 85 -21.60 1.38 -29.22
CA ARG A 85 -22.93 1.46 -28.59
C ARG A 85 -23.00 2.65 -27.63
N PRO A 86 -23.16 3.88 -28.15
CA PRO A 86 -23.14 5.09 -27.33
C PRO A 86 -24.20 5.12 -26.22
N GLU A 87 -25.39 4.56 -26.51
CA GLU A 87 -26.55 4.52 -25.61
C GLU A 87 -26.54 3.32 -24.64
N ALA A 88 -25.50 2.49 -24.64
CA ALA A 88 -25.41 1.37 -23.71
C ALA A 88 -25.21 1.89 -22.27
N PRO A 89 -25.75 1.20 -21.25
CA PRO A 89 -25.53 1.55 -19.85
C PRO A 89 -24.04 1.62 -19.49
N HIS A 90 -23.68 2.48 -18.53
CA HIS A 90 -22.35 2.46 -17.94
C HIS A 90 -22.15 1.18 -17.13
N GLY A 91 -20.98 0.57 -17.25
CA GLY A 91 -20.57 -0.60 -16.48
C GLY A 91 -19.37 -0.28 -15.59
N SER A 92 -19.17 -1.11 -14.57
CA SER A 92 -17.95 -1.13 -13.77
C SER A 92 -17.30 -2.51 -13.91
N LEU A 93 -15.98 -2.52 -14.07
CA LEU A 93 -15.17 -3.74 -14.12
C LEU A 93 -14.20 -3.71 -12.93
N LEU A 94 -14.23 -4.78 -12.13
CA LEU A 94 -13.30 -4.96 -11.01
C LEU A 94 -12.20 -5.95 -11.41
N LEU A 95 -10.97 -5.47 -11.44
CA LEU A 95 -9.78 -6.31 -11.66
C LEU A 95 -9.10 -6.61 -10.33
N HIS A 96 -8.66 -7.85 -10.16
CA HIS A 96 -8.12 -8.32 -8.89
C HIS A 96 -6.60 -8.14 -8.85
N GLY A 97 -6.12 -7.46 -7.81
CA GLY A 97 -4.70 -7.45 -7.49
C GLY A 97 -4.23 -8.76 -6.87
N THR A 98 -2.91 -8.97 -6.87
CA THR A 98 -2.28 -10.15 -6.25
C THR A 98 -1.37 -9.72 -5.11
N LEU A 99 -1.51 -10.34 -3.93
CA LEU A 99 -0.58 -10.11 -2.83
C LEU A 99 0.76 -10.79 -3.14
N VAL A 100 1.83 -10.01 -3.20
CA VAL A 100 3.20 -10.50 -3.34
C VAL A 100 3.92 -10.30 -2.02
N VAL A 101 4.16 -11.41 -1.31
CA VAL A 101 4.84 -11.41 -0.01
C VAL A 101 6.35 -11.38 -0.20
N ARG A 102 7.02 -10.49 0.53
CA ARG A 102 8.48 -10.33 0.59
C ARG A 102 8.91 -10.03 2.04
N ASP A 103 10.03 -9.34 2.22
CA ASP A 103 10.73 -9.25 3.51
C ASP A 103 10.30 -8.05 4.37
N SER A 104 9.56 -7.09 3.82
CA SER A 104 9.19 -5.86 4.55
C SER A 104 8.03 -6.00 5.56
N VAL A 105 7.41 -7.19 5.66
CA VAL A 105 6.31 -7.47 6.60
C VAL A 105 6.66 -8.69 7.43
N ARG A 106 6.41 -8.60 8.74
CA ARG A 106 6.54 -9.76 9.64
C ARG A 106 5.19 -10.18 10.19
N ARG A 107 5.10 -11.46 10.55
CA ARG A 107 4.03 -11.96 11.40
C ARG A 107 4.23 -11.45 12.82
N ILE A 108 3.19 -10.84 13.38
CA ILE A 108 3.17 -10.39 14.77
C ILE A 108 2.34 -11.39 15.57
N ARG A 109 2.82 -11.80 16.75
CA ARG A 109 2.00 -12.60 17.66
C ARG A 109 0.88 -11.70 18.22
N PRO A 110 -0.38 -12.17 18.30
CA PRO A 110 -1.43 -11.36 18.89
C PRO A 110 -1.01 -10.95 20.30
N GLY A 111 -0.78 -9.65 20.52
CA GLY A 111 -0.57 -9.09 21.84
C GLY A 111 -1.91 -8.87 22.54
N LYS A 112 -1.89 -8.63 23.85
CA LYS A 112 -3.10 -8.27 24.64
C LYS A 112 -3.64 -6.87 24.32
N GLY A 113 -2.94 -6.06 23.52
CA GLY A 113 -3.34 -4.70 23.17
C GLY A 113 -4.14 -4.68 21.87
N HIS A 114 -5.36 -4.16 21.93
CA HIS A 114 -6.11 -3.76 20.74
C HIS A 114 -5.62 -2.37 20.30
N THR A 115 -5.25 -2.22 19.03
CA THR A 115 -5.09 -0.89 18.45
C THR A 115 -6.48 -0.29 18.31
N ALA A 116 -6.74 0.83 18.99
CA ALA A 116 -7.96 1.59 18.77
C ALA A 116 -7.98 2.03 17.30
N VAL A 117 -9.00 1.60 16.56
CA VAL A 117 -9.30 2.19 15.25
C VAL A 117 -9.98 3.50 15.55
N GLU A 118 -9.28 4.61 15.35
CA GLU A 118 -9.90 5.94 15.37
C GLU A 118 -10.74 6.08 14.09
N PRO A 119 -12.08 6.14 14.19
CA PRO A 119 -12.96 6.15 13.01
C PRO A 119 -12.96 7.50 12.27
N GLN A 120 -12.33 8.53 12.82
CA GLN A 120 -12.48 9.91 12.35
C GLN A 120 -11.50 10.24 11.20
N GLY A 121 -12.04 10.68 10.06
CA GLY A 121 -11.28 11.31 8.97
C GLY A 121 -10.67 10.36 7.93
N LEU A 122 -11.19 9.13 7.79
CA LEU A 122 -10.67 8.21 6.76
C LEU A 122 -11.19 8.53 5.34
N TYR A 123 -12.30 9.25 5.26
CA TYR A 123 -12.86 9.89 4.07
C TYR A 123 -13.47 11.22 4.51
N ASP A 124 -13.24 12.30 3.76
CA ASP A 124 -14.06 13.50 3.87
C ASP A 124 -15.45 13.15 3.29
N ASP A 125 -16.52 13.49 4.03
CA ASP A 125 -17.91 13.36 3.54
C ASP A 125 -18.18 14.27 2.33
#